data_AF-A0A183GG33-F1
#
_entry.id   AF-A0A183GG33-F1
#
_cell.length_a   1.000
_cell.length_b   1.000
_cell.length_c   1.000
_cell.angle_alpha   90.00
_cell.angle_beta   90.00
_cell.angle_gamma   90.00
#
_symmetry.space_group_name_H-M   'P 1'
#
loop_
_entity.id
_entity.type
_entity.pdbx_description
1 polymer ?
#
loop_
_entity_poly.entity_id
_entity_poly.type
_entity_poly.pdbx_seq_one_letter_code
_entity_poly.pdbx_strand_id
1 'polypeptide(L)'
;MINDTTGDTVSSAPSSKAPPACSVEEHSQMPCVCCKKDCWYTIAAAATHELGHMPGEAGEREAMATLRLIRACMVSDCADLCMPRIPF
;
A
#
# COMPACT_ATOMS: atom_id res chain seq x y z
N MET A 1 -34.82 -31.27 -25.77
CA MET A 1 -34.31 -31.00 -24.42
C MET A 1 -32.85 -30.60 -24.58
N ILE A 2 -32.54 -29.32 -24.44
CA ILE A 2 -31.17 -28.82 -24.36
C ILE A 2 -31.16 -27.97 -23.11
N ASN A 3 -30.57 -28.51 -22.04
CA ASN A 3 -30.17 -27.74 -20.87
C ASN A 3 -28.71 -27.36 -21.12
N ASP A 4 -28.40 -26.07 -21.12
CA ASP A 4 -27.07 -25.61 -20.74
C ASP A 4 -27.24 -24.43 -19.79
N THR A 5 -26.88 -24.69 -18.53
CA THR A 5 -26.91 -23.75 -17.43
C THR A 5 -25.46 -23.49 -17.08
N THR A 6 -24.90 -22.37 -17.54
CA THR A 6 -23.77 -21.76 -16.85
C THR A 6 -23.81 -20.26 -17.06
N GLY A 7 -24.27 -19.56 -16.02
CA GLY A 7 -24.21 -18.12 -15.93
C GLY A 7 -22.80 -17.69 -15.52
N ASP A 8 -22.07 -17.09 -16.44
CA ASP A 8 -20.84 -16.39 -16.12
C ASP A 8 -21.19 -14.95 -15.73
N THR A 9 -21.52 -14.80 -14.44
CA THR A 9 -21.56 -13.47 -13.82
C THR A 9 -20.12 -13.04 -13.58
N VAL A 10 -19.52 -12.36 -14.55
CA VAL A 10 -18.22 -11.68 -14.39
C VAL A 10 -18.44 -10.49 -13.44
N SER A 11 -18.30 -10.75 -12.14
CA SER A 11 -18.16 -9.70 -11.12
C SER A 11 -16.80 -9.05 -11.31
N SER A 12 -16.75 -8.06 -12.19
CA SER A 12 -15.62 -7.15 -12.35
C SER A 12 -15.49 -6.32 -11.06
N ALA A 13 -14.65 -6.79 -10.13
CA ALA A 13 -14.20 -5.99 -9.00
C ALA A 13 -13.56 -4.69 -9.51
N PRO A 14 -13.78 -3.54 -8.83
CA PRO A 14 -13.25 -2.27 -9.29
C PRO A 14 -11.72 -2.34 -9.30
N SER A 15 -11.14 -2.07 -10.47
CA SER A 15 -9.70 -2.02 -10.69
C SER A 15 -9.12 -0.82 -9.94
N SER A 16 -8.82 -1.01 -8.66
CA SER A 16 -8.03 -0.07 -7.87
C SER A 16 -6.59 -0.17 -8.35
N LYS A 17 -6.18 0.76 -9.23
CA LYS A 17 -4.82 0.93 -9.75
C LYS A 17 -3.79 1.37 -8.70
N ALA A 18 -4.01 1.09 -7.42
CA ALA A 18 -2.94 1.18 -6.43
C ALA A 18 -2.09 -0.09 -6.59
N PRO A 19 -0.76 0.01 -6.77
CA PRO A 19 0.05 -1.20 -6.81
C PRO A 19 -0.17 -1.96 -5.50
N PRO A 20 -0.40 -3.28 -5.55
CA PRO A 20 -0.80 -4.01 -4.38
C PRO A 20 0.31 -3.99 -3.33
N ALA A 21 -0.12 -4.04 -2.06
CA ALA A 21 0.70 -4.54 -0.96
C ALA A 21 1.32 -5.90 -1.36
N CYS A 22 2.36 -6.33 -0.65
CA CYS A 22 3.01 -7.60 -0.98
C CYS A 22 2.04 -8.79 -0.89
N SER A 23 2.28 -9.84 -1.69
CA SER A 23 1.64 -11.14 -1.47
C SER A 23 2.17 -11.81 -0.20
N VAL A 24 1.45 -12.82 0.30
CA VAL A 24 1.87 -13.59 1.49
C VAL A 24 3.24 -14.26 1.29
N GLU A 25 3.50 -14.76 0.08
CA GLU A 25 4.78 -15.34 -0.30
C GLU A 25 5.89 -14.28 -0.33
N GLU A 26 5.62 -13.09 -0.87
CA GLU A 26 6.58 -11.97 -0.88
C GLU A 26 6.92 -11.51 0.54
N HIS A 27 5.94 -11.48 1.45
CA HIS A 27 6.17 -11.16 2.86
C HIS A 27 7.18 -12.11 3.52
N SER A 28 7.15 -13.39 3.13
CA SER A 28 8.07 -14.40 3.65
C SER A 28 9.48 -14.26 3.06
N GLN A 29 9.59 -13.85 1.80
CA GLN A 29 10.87 -13.77 1.07
C GLN A 29 11.60 -12.43 1.29
N MET A 30 10.86 -11.32 1.42
CA MET A 30 11.41 -9.97 1.49
C MET A 30 10.71 -9.10 2.55
N PRO A 31 10.70 -9.52 3.83
CA PRO A 31 9.88 -8.92 4.89
C PRO A 31 10.12 -7.41 5.07
N CYS A 32 11.37 -6.94 4.98
CA CYS A 32 11.69 -5.51 5.09
C CYS A 32 11.08 -4.67 3.95
N VAL A 33 11.16 -5.17 2.71
CA VAL A 33 10.62 -4.45 1.54
C VAL A 33 9.10 -4.38 1.65
N CYS A 34 8.48 -5.47 2.05
CA CYS A 34 7.03 -5.55 2.20
C CYS A 34 6.52 -4.67 3.35
N CYS A 35 7.17 -4.67 4.51
CA CYS A 35 6.81 -3.76 5.59
C CYS A 35 6.84 -2.28 5.15
N LYS A 36 7.85 -1.89 4.36
CA LYS A 36 7.92 -0.53 3.81
C LYS A 36 6.79 -0.23 2.84
N LYS A 37 6.45 -1.18 1.95
CA LYS A 37 5.31 -1.03 1.03
C LYS A 37 4.00 -0.90 1.81
N ASP A 38 3.81 -1.67 2.85
CA ASP A 38 2.60 -1.61 3.69
C ASP A 38 2.48 -0.28 4.43
N CYS A 39 3.57 0.21 5.03
CA CYS A 39 3.61 1.55 5.62
C CYS A 39 3.19 2.62 4.62
N TRP A 40 3.71 2.53 3.38
CA TRP A 40 3.37 3.47 2.33
C TRP A 40 1.88 3.41 1.96
N TYR A 41 1.37 2.23 1.60
CA TYR A 41 -0.01 2.10 1.12
C TYR A 41 -1.05 2.36 2.21
N THR A 42 -0.82 1.87 3.42
CA THR A 42 -1.76 2.07 4.54
C THR A 42 -1.93 3.55 4.85
N ILE A 43 -0.82 4.28 4.99
CA ILE A 43 -0.87 5.70 5.34
C ILE A 43 -1.33 6.56 4.16
N ALA A 44 -0.92 6.24 2.93
CA ALA A 44 -1.41 6.96 1.75
C ALA A 44 -2.92 6.77 1.56
N ALA A 45 -3.44 5.55 1.77
CA ALA A 45 -4.87 5.25 1.70
C ALA A 45 -5.66 5.96 2.81
N ALA A 46 -5.16 5.92 4.05
CA ALA A 46 -5.76 6.65 5.16
C ALA A 46 -5.76 8.16 4.91
N ALA A 47 -4.65 8.75 4.46
CA ALA A 47 -4.59 10.16 4.14
C ALA A 47 -5.53 10.53 2.99
N THR A 48 -5.64 9.69 1.96
CA THR A 48 -6.60 9.90 0.86
C THR A 48 -8.04 9.88 1.37
N HIS A 49 -8.35 8.97 2.29
CA HIS A 49 -9.67 8.87 2.90
C HIS A 49 -10.01 10.12 3.73
N GLU A 50 -9.09 10.58 4.59
CA GLU A 50 -9.30 11.73 5.47
C GLU A 50 -9.34 13.06 4.71
N LEU A 51 -8.53 13.21 3.66
CA LEU A 51 -8.48 14.44 2.86
C LEU A 51 -9.58 14.51 1.79
N GLY A 52 -10.11 13.35 1.37
CA GLY A 52 -11.04 13.25 0.24
C GLY A 52 -10.39 13.42 -1.14
N HIS A 53 -9.06 13.51 -1.21
CA HIS A 53 -8.27 13.61 -2.44
C HIS A 53 -6.86 13.02 -2.22
N MET A 54 -6.06 12.89 -3.28
CA MET A 54 -4.70 12.38 -3.16
C MET A 54 -3.83 13.37 -2.35
N PRO A 55 -3.02 12.90 -1.39
CA PRO A 55 -2.08 13.76 -0.67
C PRO A 55 -1.12 14.47 -1.63
N GLY A 56 -1.08 15.79 -1.56
CA GLY A 56 -0.28 16.66 -2.43
C GLY A 56 -1.10 17.45 -3.45
N GLU A 57 -2.37 17.10 -3.69
CA GLU A 57 -3.25 17.89 -4.56
C GLU A 57 -3.50 19.30 -4.01
N ALA A 58 -3.62 19.46 -2.68
CA ALA A 58 -3.78 20.77 -2.05
C ALA A 58 -2.44 21.54 -1.89
N GLY A 59 -1.31 20.87 -2.14
CA GLY A 59 0.02 21.48 -2.17
C GLY A 59 1.12 20.70 -1.44
N GLU A 60 2.35 21.21 -1.55
CA GLU A 60 3.57 20.54 -1.05
C GLU A 60 3.55 20.26 0.45
N ARG A 61 2.98 21.17 1.26
CA ARG A 61 2.93 21.00 2.73
C ARG A 61 2.15 19.75 3.11
N GLU A 62 1.06 19.47 2.42
CA GLU A 62 0.24 18.27 2.65
C GLU A 62 0.99 17.01 2.24
N ALA A 63 1.62 17.02 1.06
CA ALA A 63 2.46 15.90 0.61
C ALA A 63 3.55 15.58 1.64
N MET A 64 4.24 16.61 2.13
CA MET A 64 5.30 16.45 3.13
C MET A 64 4.79 15.97 4.49
N ALA A 65 3.58 16.35 4.90
CA ALA A 65 2.96 15.83 6.12
C ALA A 65 2.72 14.33 6.00
N THR A 66 2.14 13.86 4.88
CA THR A 66 1.90 12.44 4.63
C THR A 66 3.21 11.65 4.52
N LEU A 67 4.22 12.17 3.80
CA LEU A 67 5.52 11.52 3.69
C LEU A 67 6.23 11.37 5.05
N ARG A 68 6.08 12.34 5.96
CA ARG A 68 6.61 12.24 7.32
C ARG A 68 5.96 11.10 8.11
N LEU A 69 4.65 10.92 7.98
CA LEU A 69 3.94 9.81 8.61
C LEU A 69 4.39 8.46 8.03
N ILE A 70 4.47 8.35 6.70
CA ILE A 70 4.97 7.14 6.04
C ILE A 70 6.38 6.79 6.53
N ARG A 71 7.28 7.78 6.58
CA ARG A 71 8.63 7.59 7.09
C ARG A 71 8.63 7.16 8.56
N ALA A 72 7.76 7.74 9.40
CA ALA A 72 7.66 7.37 10.80
C ALA A 72 7.33 5.88 10.94
N CYS A 73 6.31 5.39 10.23
CA CYS A 73 5.95 3.96 10.18
C CYS A 73 7.14 3.09 9.74
N MET A 74 7.83 3.46 8.65
CA MET A 74 8.97 2.67 8.16
C MET A 74 10.12 2.59 9.18
N VAL A 75 10.32 3.63 9.98
CA VAL A 75 11.41 3.67 10.96
C VAL A 75 11.03 2.97 12.27
N SER A 76 9.76 3.05 12.70
CA SER A 76 9.30 2.40 13.93
C SER A 76 8.96 0.92 13.70
N ASP A 77 8.12 0.64 12.71
CA ASP A 77 7.43 -0.65 12.61
C ASP A 77 8.25 -1.66 11.80
N CYS A 78 9.11 -1.17 10.91
CA CYS A 78 10.00 -2.03 10.12
C CYS A 78 11.42 -2.16 10.70
N ALA A 79 11.69 -1.59 11.89
CA ALA A 79 13.05 -1.55 12.46
C ALA A 79 13.66 -2.94 12.63
N ASP A 80 12.89 -3.88 13.17
CA ASP A 80 13.36 -5.25 13.45
C ASP A 80 13.48 -6.11 12.18
N LEU A 81 12.78 -5.71 11.10
CA LEU A 81 12.79 -6.41 9.81
C LEU A 81 13.92 -5.92 8.90
N CYS A 82 14.34 -4.66 9.08
CA CYS A 82 15.23 -3.97 8.17
C CYS A 82 16.59 -3.71 8.80
N MET A 83 17.63 -4.40 8.32
CA MET A 83 19.00 -4.05 8.72
C MET A 83 19.32 -2.59 8.34
N PRO A 84 19.83 -1.78 9.29
CA PRO A 84 20.31 -0.43 8.99
C PRO A 84 21.39 -0.52 7.92
N ARG A 85 21.20 0.18 6.79
CA ARG A 85 22.31 0.40 5.86
C ARG A 85 23.22 1.42 6.52
N ILE A 86 24.36 0.98 7.04
CA ILE A 86 25.43 1.88 7.46
C ILE A 86 26.06 2.45 6.18
N PRO A 87 25.99 3.76 5.93
CA PRO A 87 26.72 4.35 4.82
C PRO A 87 28.23 4.26 5.12
N PHE A 88 28.99 3.66 4.21
CA PHE A 88 30.45 3.73 4.18
C PHE A 88 30.91 5.08 3.62
#